data_AF-A0A925S3L2-F1
#
_entry.id   AF-A0A925S3L2-F1
#
_cell.length_a   1.000
_cell.length_b   1.000
_cell.length_c   1.000
_cell.angle_alpha   90.00
_cell.angle_beta   90.00
_cell.angle_gamma   90.00
#
_symmetry.space_group_name_H-M   'P 1'
#
loop_
_entity.id
_entity.type
_entity.pdbx_description
1 polymer ?
#
loop_
_entity_poly.entity_id
_entity_poly.type
_entity_poly.pdbx_seq_one_letter_code
_entity_poly.pdbx_strand_id
1 'polypeptide(L)'
;MKNSFDEMQATSDTVREHYRVYDRWLAQQPSDVMHSRREEAEMIFRRVGITFAVYGAKDEDGSGTERLIPFDLIPRVIPAAEWAEMEKGLIQRVTALNRFIHDVYHDQDIIKAGIVPAEQIRDNAQFRPEMMGVSVPHEVYANISGIDIVRAPDSGG
;
A
#
# COMPACT_ATOMS: atom_id res chain seq x y z
N MET A 1 -17.88 -0.15 21.51
CA MET A 1 -17.36 -0.19 20.12
C MET A 1 -16.14 0.73 20.09
N LYS A 2 -14.95 0.24 19.73
CA LYS A 2 -13.79 1.13 19.50
C LYS A 2 -14.19 2.11 18.40
N ASN A 3 -14.07 3.41 18.64
CA ASN A 3 -14.29 4.42 17.60
C ASN A 3 -13.19 4.25 16.54
N SER A 4 -13.51 3.58 15.44
CA SER A 4 -12.67 3.53 14.25
C SER A 4 -12.65 4.89 13.58
N PHE A 5 -11.51 5.28 13.02
CA PHE A 5 -11.41 6.49 12.22
C PHE A 5 -12.15 6.30 10.89
N ASP A 6 -13.10 7.19 10.59
CA ASP A 6 -13.76 7.27 9.29
C ASP A 6 -13.18 8.43 8.47
N GLU A 7 -12.85 8.16 7.21
CA GLU A 7 -12.22 9.11 6.29
C GLU A 7 -13.17 10.22 5.85
N MET A 8 -14.47 9.95 5.79
CA MET A 8 -15.48 10.90 5.33
C MET A 8 -16.20 11.57 6.51
N GLN A 9 -16.57 10.81 7.53
CA GLN A 9 -17.32 11.26 8.70
C GLN A 9 -16.37 11.60 9.86
N ALA A 10 -16.42 12.85 10.33
CA ALA A 10 -15.74 13.28 11.55
C ALA A 10 -16.50 12.82 12.80
N THR A 11 -17.83 12.88 12.74
CA THR A 11 -18.80 12.35 13.71
C THR A 11 -20.02 11.86 12.92
N SER A 12 -21.01 11.23 13.57
CA SER A 12 -22.20 10.71 12.90
C SER A 12 -22.96 11.74 12.04
N ASP A 13 -22.84 13.03 12.37
CA ASP A 13 -23.58 14.12 11.71
C ASP A 13 -22.66 15.15 11.03
N THR A 14 -21.33 14.91 10.99
CA THR A 14 -20.37 15.91 10.48
C THR A 14 -19.41 15.28 9.48
N VAL A 15 -19.50 15.75 8.23
CA VAL A 15 -18.57 15.38 7.14
C VAL A 15 -17.29 16.21 7.25
N ARG A 16 -16.14 15.54 7.09
CA ARG A 16 -14.81 16.15 7.05
C ARG A 16 -14.66 17.07 5.84
N GLU A 17 -13.90 18.14 6.03
CA GLU A 17 -13.77 19.22 5.03
C GLU A 17 -13.44 18.72 3.62
N HIS A 18 -12.44 17.85 3.50
CA HIS A 18 -11.97 17.34 2.21
C HIS A 18 -12.98 16.42 1.50
N TYR A 19 -14.00 15.92 2.20
CA TYR A 19 -15.09 15.13 1.61
C TYR A 19 -16.33 15.94 1.27
N ARG A 20 -16.50 17.18 1.77
CA ARG A 20 -17.77 17.95 1.63
C ARG A 20 -18.26 18.11 0.20
N VAL A 21 -17.35 18.31 -0.75
CA VAL A 21 -17.69 18.44 -2.18
C VAL A 21 -18.20 17.11 -2.72
N TYR A 22 -17.50 16.02 -2.39
CA TYR A 22 -17.88 14.68 -2.83
C TYR A 22 -19.20 14.22 -2.19
N ASP A 23 -19.38 14.46 -0.89
CA ASP A 23 -20.60 14.17 -0.15
C ASP A 23 -21.82 14.88 -0.77
N ARG A 24 -21.70 16.18 -1.06
CA ARG A 24 -22.77 16.94 -1.71
C ARG A 24 -23.11 16.41 -3.10
N TRP A 25 -22.09 16.04 -3.87
CA TRP A 25 -22.28 15.43 -5.17
C TRP A 25 -22.97 14.06 -5.03
N LEU A 26 -22.51 13.22 -4.10
CA LEU A 26 -23.02 11.88 -3.86
C LEU A 26 -24.49 11.91 -3.43
N ALA A 27 -24.86 12.83 -2.53
CA ALA A 27 -26.23 13.02 -2.06
C ALA A 27 -27.23 13.41 -3.17
N GLN A 28 -26.74 13.92 -4.31
CA GLN A 28 -27.57 14.28 -5.46
C GLN A 28 -27.72 13.13 -6.47
N GLN A 29 -27.03 12.00 -6.28
CA GLN A 29 -27.07 10.90 -7.23
C GLN A 29 -28.25 9.96 -6.96
N PRO A 30 -29.12 9.70 -7.95
CA PRO A 30 -30.12 8.65 -7.84
C PRO A 30 -29.47 7.27 -7.63
N SER A 31 -30.09 6.43 -6.80
CA SER A 31 -29.53 5.12 -6.44
C SER A 31 -29.39 4.19 -7.64
N ASP A 32 -30.35 4.20 -8.56
CA ASP A 32 -30.33 3.45 -9.82
C ASP A 32 -29.16 3.87 -10.72
N VAL A 33 -28.87 5.17 -10.80
CA VAL A 33 -27.70 5.68 -11.53
C VAL A 33 -26.40 5.19 -10.91
N MET A 34 -26.29 5.21 -9.58
CA MET A 34 -25.09 4.70 -8.89
C MET A 34 -24.91 3.20 -9.06
N HIS A 35 -26.00 2.42 -9.03
CA HIS A 35 -25.97 0.98 -9.32
C HIS A 35 -25.50 0.71 -10.76
N SER A 36 -26.04 1.42 -11.74
CA SER A 36 -25.65 1.27 -13.14
C SER A 36 -24.17 1.62 -13.37
N ARG A 37 -23.66 2.69 -12.74
CA ARG A 37 -22.23 3.04 -12.80
C ARG A 37 -21.33 1.97 -12.20
N ARG A 38 -21.78 1.30 -11.13
CA ARG A 38 -21.02 0.20 -10.51
C ARG A 38 -20.93 -0.99 -11.46
N GLU A 39 -22.05 -1.37 -12.08
CA GLU A 39 -22.08 -2.45 -13.07
C GLU A 39 -21.23 -2.13 -14.31
N GLU A 40 -21.28 -0.89 -14.79
CA GLU A 40 -20.44 -0.41 -15.89
C GLU A 40 -18.95 -0.48 -15.53
N ALA A 41 -18.57 0.00 -14.34
CA ALA A 41 -17.20 -0.10 -13.85
C ALA A 41 -16.75 -1.57 -13.75
N GLU A 42 -17.55 -2.46 -13.16
CA GLU A 42 -17.26 -3.89 -13.09
C GLU A 42 -17.05 -4.51 -14.49
N MET A 43 -17.87 -4.12 -15.48
CA MET A 43 -17.70 -4.56 -16.87
C MET A 43 -16.41 -4.02 -17.52
N ILE A 44 -16.04 -2.77 -17.26
CA ILE A 44 -14.78 -2.21 -17.75
C ILE A 44 -13.59 -2.97 -17.14
N PHE A 45 -13.60 -3.21 -15.84
CA PHE A 45 -12.55 -4.00 -15.17
C PHE A 45 -12.43 -5.43 -15.73
N ARG A 46 -13.57 -6.07 -16.04
CA ARG A 46 -13.60 -7.37 -16.78
C ARG A 46 -12.94 -7.27 -18.15
N ARG A 47 -13.29 -6.24 -18.92
CA ARG A 47 -12.85 -6.10 -20.31
C ARG A 47 -11.37 -5.74 -20.43
N VAL A 48 -10.85 -4.95 -19.50
CA VAL A 48 -9.44 -4.52 -19.48
C VAL A 48 -8.53 -5.60 -18.87
N GLY A 49 -9.10 -6.70 -18.35
CA GLY A 49 -8.33 -7.82 -17.80
C GLY A 49 -7.66 -7.48 -16.47
N ILE A 50 -8.26 -6.58 -15.67
CA ILE A 50 -7.80 -6.29 -14.31
C ILE A 50 -8.33 -7.43 -13.41
N THR A 51 -7.68 -8.59 -13.51
CA THR A 51 -7.96 -9.79 -12.70
C THR A 51 -6.83 -10.02 -11.72
N PHE A 52 -7.12 -10.68 -10.60
CA PHE A 52 -6.10 -11.18 -9.69
C PHE A 52 -6.18 -12.70 -9.60
N ALA A 53 -5.01 -13.35 -9.52
CA ALA A 53 -4.93 -14.78 -9.29
C ALA A 53 -5.21 -15.08 -7.81
N VAL A 54 -6.26 -15.85 -7.54
CA VAL A 54 -6.49 -16.40 -6.19
C VAL A 54 -5.57 -17.60 -5.99
N TYR A 55 -4.41 -17.41 -5.38
CA TYR A 55 -3.58 -18.53 -4.94
C TYR A 55 -4.28 -19.25 -3.80
N GLY A 56 -4.93 -20.38 -4.11
CA GLY A 56 -5.58 -21.25 -3.13
C GLY A 56 -6.85 -21.95 -3.63
N ALA A 57 -7.55 -21.36 -4.62
CA ALA A 57 -8.62 -22.05 -5.34
C ALA A 57 -8.01 -22.70 -6.60
N LYS A 58 -7.30 -23.81 -6.39
CA LYS A 58 -7.02 -24.73 -7.50
C LYS A 58 -8.35 -25.44 -7.77
N ASP A 59 -9.02 -25.07 -8.86
CA ASP A 59 -9.93 -26.01 -9.49
C ASP A 59 -9.11 -27.25 -9.90
N GLU A 60 -9.74 -28.42 -9.97
CA GLU A 60 -9.08 -29.73 -10.16
C GLU A 60 -8.13 -29.79 -11.38
N ASP A 61 -8.27 -28.85 -12.33
CA ASP A 61 -7.48 -28.71 -13.55
C ASP A 61 -6.29 -27.72 -13.47
N GLY A 62 -6.01 -27.13 -12.30
CA GLY A 62 -4.78 -26.35 -12.07
C GLY A 62 -4.73 -24.95 -12.69
N SER A 63 -5.80 -24.48 -13.33
CA SER A 63 -5.98 -23.05 -13.65
C SER A 63 -6.51 -22.34 -12.41
N GLY A 64 -5.75 -21.40 -11.84
CA GLY A 64 -6.27 -20.56 -10.75
C GLY A 64 -7.50 -19.80 -11.21
N THR A 65 -8.59 -19.85 -10.45
CA THR A 65 -9.83 -19.15 -10.82
C THR A 65 -9.56 -17.65 -10.80
N GLU A 66 -9.44 -17.02 -11.98
CA GLU A 66 -9.28 -15.57 -12.09
C GLU A 66 -10.51 -14.89 -11.51
N ARG A 67 -10.28 -14.01 -10.53
CA ARG A 67 -11.33 -13.16 -9.96
C ARG A 67 -11.07 -11.72 -10.31
N LEU A 68 -12.14 -10.97 -10.48
CA LEU A 68 -12.07 -9.54 -10.72
C LEU A 68 -11.65 -8.84 -9.45
N ILE A 69 -10.79 -7.85 -9.60
CA ILE A 69 -10.53 -6.92 -8.49
C ILE A 69 -11.83 -6.15 -8.24
N PRO A 70 -12.41 -6.22 -7.02
CA PRO A 70 -13.59 -5.43 -6.70
C PRO A 70 -13.23 -3.95 -6.76
N PHE A 71 -14.10 -3.16 -7.39
CA PHE A 71 -13.92 -1.72 -7.54
C PHE A 71 -14.97 -0.98 -6.71
N ASP A 72 -14.51 0.02 -5.95
CA ASP A 72 -15.38 0.93 -5.20
C ASP A 72 -15.47 2.28 -5.93
N LEU A 73 -16.70 2.80 -6.04
CA LEU A 73 -16.96 4.11 -6.62
C LEU A 73 -16.63 5.25 -5.64
N ILE A 74 -16.58 4.96 -4.34
CA ILE A 74 -16.27 5.95 -3.30
C ILE A 74 -14.74 6.08 -3.19
N PRO A 75 -14.17 7.25 -3.55
CA PRO A 75 -12.73 7.41 -3.51
C PRO A 75 -12.24 7.58 -2.06
N ARG A 76 -11.00 7.18 -1.82
CA ARG A 76 -10.23 7.62 -0.65
C ARG A 76 -9.59 8.97 -0.94
N VAL A 77 -10.16 10.04 -0.41
CA VAL A 77 -9.67 11.40 -0.62
C VAL A 77 -8.57 11.69 0.41
N ILE A 78 -7.36 11.99 -0.07
CA ILE A 78 -6.22 12.34 0.77
C ILE A 78 -5.95 13.85 0.62
N PRO A 79 -6.05 14.66 1.69
CA PRO A 79 -5.71 16.08 1.65
C PRO A 79 -4.25 16.31 1.24
N ALA A 80 -3.99 17.38 0.50
CA ALA A 80 -2.64 17.68 0.01
C ALA A 80 -1.60 17.83 1.13
N ALA A 81 -1.97 18.43 2.26
CA ALA A 81 -1.07 18.57 3.41
C ALA A 81 -0.71 17.21 4.04
N GLU A 82 -1.68 16.30 4.11
CA GLU A 82 -1.47 14.94 4.60
C GLU A 82 -0.59 14.13 3.65
N TRP A 83 -0.85 14.23 2.35
CA TRP A 83 0.01 13.61 1.33
C TRP A 83 1.44 14.13 1.42
N ALA A 84 1.64 15.44 1.56
CA ALA A 84 2.98 16.03 1.64
C ALA A 84 3.78 15.57 2.87
N GLU A 85 3.11 15.28 3.99
CA GLU A 85 3.77 14.68 5.16
C GLU A 85 4.08 13.20 4.93
N MET A 86 3.12 12.45 4.41
CA MET A 86 3.27 11.03 4.12
C MET A 86 4.37 10.79 3.08
N GLU A 87 4.42 11.57 2.00
CA GLU A 87 5.45 11.52 0.96
C GLU A 87 6.86 11.68 1.56
N LYS A 88 7.06 12.67 2.44
CA LYS A 88 8.35 12.85 3.13
C LYS A 88 8.75 11.63 3.94
N GLY A 89 7.81 11.04 4.69
CA GLY A 89 8.03 9.82 5.46
C GLY A 89 8.37 8.62 4.56
N LEU A 90 7.69 8.49 3.42
CA LEU A 90 7.93 7.43 2.44
C LEU A 90 9.30 7.55 1.80
N ILE A 91 9.70 8.76 1.37
CA ILE A 91 11.03 9.04 0.83
C ILE A 91 12.11 8.71 1.87
N GLN A 92 11.92 9.15 3.12
CA GLN A 92 12.85 8.86 4.21
C GLN A 92 13.00 7.35 4.40
N ARG A 93 11.89 6.61 4.45
CA ARG A 93 11.86 5.16 4.64
C ARG A 93 12.59 4.42 3.52
N VAL A 94 12.28 4.72 2.25
CA VAL A 94 12.91 4.06 1.09
C VAL A 94 14.40 4.38 1.01
N THR A 95 14.80 5.60 1.39
CA THR A 95 16.21 5.99 1.48
C THR A 95 16.94 5.17 2.54
N ALA A 96 16.36 5.05 3.75
CA ALA A 96 16.92 4.24 4.82
C ALA A 96 17.01 2.75 4.42
N LEU A 97 16.00 2.20 3.74
CA LEU A 97 16.01 0.82 3.26
C LEU A 97 17.13 0.57 2.24
N ASN A 98 17.34 1.47 1.27
CA ASN A 98 18.43 1.31 0.29
C ASN A 98 19.80 1.36 0.98
N ARG A 99 20.01 2.30 1.92
CA ARG A 99 21.24 2.38 2.71
C ARG A 99 21.46 1.13 3.58
N PHE A 100 20.40 0.63 4.19
CA PHE A 100 20.46 -0.60 4.98
C PHE A 100 20.85 -1.81 4.12
N ILE A 101 20.25 -1.97 2.94
CA ILE A 101 20.60 -3.07 2.01
C ILE A 101 22.06 -2.94 1.56
N HIS A 102 22.50 -1.72 1.21
CA HIS A 102 23.91 -1.47 0.87
C HIS A 102 24.85 -1.89 2.00
N ASP A 103 24.60 -1.41 3.21
CA ASP A 103 25.40 -1.68 4.40
C ASP A 103 25.49 -3.18 4.70
N VAL A 104 24.35 -3.87 4.70
CA VAL A 104 24.27 -5.33 4.92
C VAL A 104 25.16 -6.12 3.95
N TYR A 105 25.26 -5.68 2.69
CA TYR A 105 26.09 -6.34 1.68
C TYR A 105 27.53 -5.81 1.60
N HIS A 106 27.90 -4.78 2.37
CA HIS A 106 29.22 -4.15 2.36
C HIS A 106 29.83 -4.13 3.78
N ASP A 107 29.89 -2.95 4.39
CA ASP A 107 30.62 -2.74 5.64
C ASP A 107 29.92 -3.29 6.87
N GLN A 108 28.62 -3.56 6.81
CA GLN A 108 27.83 -4.13 7.91
C GLN A 108 27.94 -3.31 9.21
N ASP A 109 28.02 -1.99 9.09
CA ASP A 109 28.19 -1.06 10.20
C ASP A 109 26.99 -1.12 11.17
N ILE A 110 25.76 -1.29 10.67
CA ILE A 110 24.57 -1.43 11.53
C ILE A 110 24.62 -2.69 12.41
N ILE A 111 25.29 -3.74 11.93
CA ILE A 111 25.51 -4.99 12.66
C ILE A 111 26.66 -4.83 13.64
N LYS A 112 27.79 -4.26 13.21
CA LYS A 112 28.95 -3.96 14.07
C LYS A 112 28.58 -3.02 15.23
N ALA A 113 27.66 -2.09 14.98
CA ALA A 113 27.11 -1.19 16.00
C ALA A 113 26.13 -1.86 16.97
N GLY A 114 25.75 -3.12 16.73
CA GLY A 114 24.82 -3.88 17.58
C GLY A 114 23.36 -3.42 17.49
N ILE A 115 23.00 -2.62 16.48
CA ILE A 115 21.62 -2.13 16.29
C ILE A 115 20.73 -3.22 15.68
N VAL A 116 21.27 -3.96 14.70
CA VAL A 116 20.59 -5.11 14.09
C VAL A 116 21.40 -6.38 14.37
N PRO A 117 20.79 -7.43 14.96
CA PRO A 117 21.49 -8.69 15.22
C PRO A 117 21.91 -9.40 13.94
N ALA A 118 23.14 -9.91 13.91
CA ALA A 118 23.74 -10.51 12.71
C ALA A 118 22.97 -11.76 12.22
N GLU A 119 22.40 -12.53 13.14
CA GLU A 119 21.59 -13.71 12.89
C GLU A 119 20.29 -13.39 12.14
N GLN A 120 19.67 -12.22 12.40
CA GLN A 120 18.44 -11.80 11.69
C GLN A 120 18.69 -11.53 10.20
N ILE A 121 19.95 -11.30 9.84
CA ILE A 121 20.37 -11.06 8.46
C ILE A 121 20.90 -12.34 7.83
N ARG A 122 21.94 -12.95 8.42
CA ARG A 122 22.66 -14.08 7.80
C ARG A 122 21.82 -15.35 7.70
N ASP A 123 20.92 -15.58 8.66
CA ASP A 123 20.09 -16.79 8.69
C ASP A 123 18.77 -16.59 7.93
N ASN A 124 18.55 -15.40 7.37
CA ASN A 124 17.37 -15.09 6.57
C ASN A 124 17.52 -15.66 5.16
N ALA A 125 16.55 -16.47 4.72
CA ALA A 125 16.55 -17.08 3.38
C ALA A 125 16.55 -16.06 2.22
N GLN A 126 16.22 -14.79 2.49
CA GLN A 126 16.26 -13.71 1.49
C GLN A 126 17.62 -13.02 1.38
N PHE A 127 18.52 -13.22 2.35
CA PHE A 127 19.89 -12.75 2.24
C PHE A 127 20.63 -13.54 1.17
N ARG A 128 21.35 -12.84 0.30
CA ARG A 128 22.07 -13.43 -0.84
C ARG A 128 23.57 -13.21 -0.67
N PRO A 129 24.35 -14.19 -0.19
CA PRO A 129 25.79 -14.06 -0.04
C PRO A 129 26.50 -13.65 -1.35
N GLU A 130 25.91 -13.97 -2.50
CA GLU A 130 26.39 -13.61 -3.83
C GLU A 130 26.41 -12.10 -4.08
N MET A 131 25.63 -11.33 -3.32
CA MET A 131 25.59 -9.86 -3.41
C MET A 131 26.63 -9.18 -2.53
N MET A 132 27.39 -9.92 -1.72
CA MET A 132 28.43 -9.35 -0.86
C MET A 132 29.51 -8.64 -1.68
N GLY A 133 29.74 -7.37 -1.37
CA GLY A 133 30.69 -6.49 -2.06
C GLY A 133 30.29 -6.08 -3.47
N VAL A 134 29.08 -6.44 -3.94
CA VAL A 134 28.61 -6.05 -5.26
C VAL A 134 28.13 -4.60 -5.24
N SER A 135 28.87 -3.72 -5.93
CA SER A 135 28.46 -2.34 -6.15
C SER A 135 27.41 -2.26 -7.26
N VAL A 136 26.23 -1.76 -6.92
CA VAL A 136 25.16 -1.48 -7.88
C VAL A 136 25.19 -0.01 -8.30
N PRO A 137 24.69 0.34 -9.50
CA PRO A 137 24.63 1.73 -9.94
C PRO A 137 23.92 2.63 -8.92
N HIS A 138 24.57 3.74 -8.57
CA HIS A 138 24.07 4.74 -7.62
C HIS A 138 23.69 4.21 -6.24
N GLU A 139 24.13 2.99 -5.85
CA GLU A 139 23.78 2.34 -4.59
C GLU A 139 22.25 2.14 -4.41
N VAL A 140 21.51 2.07 -5.51
CA VAL A 140 20.05 1.85 -5.49
C VAL A 140 19.74 0.37 -5.70
N TYR A 141 19.29 -0.29 -4.63
CA TYR A 141 18.89 -1.70 -4.63
C TYR A 141 17.39 -1.86 -4.93
N ALA A 142 16.56 -1.07 -4.26
CA ALA A 142 15.11 -1.08 -4.44
C ALA A 142 14.67 0.10 -5.32
N ASN A 143 14.81 -0.06 -6.63
CA ASN A 143 14.45 0.96 -7.63
C ASN A 143 12.96 1.33 -7.60
N ILE A 144 12.10 0.37 -7.26
CA ILE A 144 10.67 0.56 -7.07
C ILE A 144 10.32 -0.08 -5.73
N SER A 145 9.63 0.67 -4.87
CA SER A 145 9.21 0.21 -3.55
C SER A 145 7.72 0.48 -3.37
N GLY A 146 6.93 -0.59 -3.22
CA GLY A 146 5.55 -0.48 -2.73
C GLY A 146 5.56 -0.42 -1.21
N ILE A 147 4.88 0.57 -0.63
CA ILE A 147 4.77 0.72 0.82
C ILE A 147 3.29 0.69 1.18
N ASP A 148 2.90 -0.35 1.91
CA ASP A 148 1.54 -0.48 2.43
C ASP A 148 1.35 0.37 3.69
N ILE A 149 0.28 1.16 3.71
CA ILE A 149 0.01 2.13 4.78
C ILE A 149 -1.40 1.91 5.31
N VAL A 150 -1.52 1.88 6.63
CA VAL A 150 -2.81 1.81 7.34
C VAL A 150 -3.03 3.09 8.13
N ARG A 151 -4.29 3.52 8.22
CA ARG A 151 -4.67 4.67 9.04
C ARG A 151 -5.21 4.17 10.38
N ALA A 152 -4.54 4.57 11.46
CA ALA A 152 -4.96 4.29 12.83
C ALA A 152 -5.75 5.48 13.41
N PRO A 153 -6.64 5.26 14.40
CA PRO A 153 -7.39 6.32 15.07
C PRO A 153 -6.49 7.29 15.85
N ASP A 154 -5.36 6.81 16.36
CA ASP A 154 -4.33 7.61 17.01
C ASP A 154 -2.94 6.99 16.77
N SER A 155 -1.89 7.60 17.35
CA SER A 155 -0.51 7.14 17.23
C SER A 155 -0.20 5.83 17.97
N GLY A 156 -1.14 5.31 18.78
CA GLY A 156 -1.00 4.08 19.55
C GLY A 156 -1.67 2.85 18.92
N GLY A 157 -2.64 3.05 18.01
CA GLY A 157 -3.32 1.98 17.27
C GLY A 157 -4.75 1.68 17.69
#